data_AF-A0A1E7DQK1-F1
#
_entry.id   AF-A0A1E7DQK1-F1
#
_cell.length_a   1.000
_cell.length_b   1.000
_cell.length_c   1.000
_cell.angle_alpha   90.00
_cell.angle_beta   90.00
_cell.angle_gamma   90.00
#
_symmetry.space_group_name_H-M   'P 1'
#
loop_
_entity.id
_entity.type
_entity.pdbx_description
1 polymer ?
#
loop_
_entity_poly.entity_id
_entity_poly.type
_entity_poly.pdbx_seq_one_letter_code
_entity_poly.pdbx_strand_id
1 'polypeptide(L)'
;MGVVFDEQQAIKLRLRQIDEIELRMVKELELEREILSNRLRDLENGVSSSNEEKGKSRRPQESVRTLREIAVAYLRERKVPVRAVEIQRFIERANGKKITNMSAFMRALQPEYERVQKLGRGLYIYEYGGK
;
A
#
# COMPACT_ATOMS: atom_id res chain seq x y z
N MET A 1 -28.70 -0.40 -38.28
CA MET A 1 -29.33 0.72 -37.54
C MET A 1 -28.54 0.89 -36.25
N GLY A 2 -27.59 1.83 -36.21
CA GLY A 2 -26.75 2.06 -35.04
C GLY A 2 -27.56 2.82 -33.98
N VAL A 3 -27.67 2.27 -32.77
CA VAL A 3 -28.30 2.95 -31.64
C VAL A 3 -27.39 4.13 -31.28
N VAL A 4 -27.80 5.35 -31.60
CA VAL A 4 -27.11 6.56 -31.19
C VAL A 4 -27.18 6.60 -29.67
N PHE A 5 -26.02 6.54 -29.01
CA PHE A 5 -25.95 6.65 -27.56
C PHE A 5 -26.29 8.09 -27.19
N ASP A 6 -27.56 8.32 -26.90
CA ASP A 6 -28.13 9.64 -26.65
C ASP A 6 -27.49 10.28 -25.40
N GLU A 7 -27.34 11.60 -25.40
CA GLU A 7 -26.74 12.38 -24.30
C GLU A 7 -27.44 12.05 -22.97
N GLN A 8 -28.75 11.85 -23.01
CA GLN A 8 -29.55 11.43 -21.86
C GLN A 8 -29.11 10.08 -21.26
N GLN A 9 -28.69 9.12 -22.10
CA GLN A 9 -28.23 7.81 -21.64
C GLN A 9 -26.82 7.90 -21.03
N ALA A 10 -25.95 8.73 -21.60
CA ALA A 10 -24.63 9.00 -21.05
C ALA A 10 -24.71 9.65 -19.66
N ILE A 11 -25.59 10.63 -19.49
CA ILE A 11 -25.81 11.29 -18.19
C ILE A 11 -26.36 10.29 -17.16
N LYS A 12 -27.36 9.48 -17.51
CA LYS A 12 -27.91 8.45 -16.61
C LYS A 12 -26.85 7.43 -16.18
N LEU A 13 -25.99 7.01 -17.10
CA LEU A 13 -24.89 6.10 -16.78
C LEU A 13 -23.91 6.75 -15.82
N ARG A 14 -23.55 8.03 -16.05
CA ARG A 14 -22.61 8.74 -15.18
C ARG A 14 -23.15 8.95 -13.77
N LEU A 15 -24.43 9.25 -13.63
CA LEU A 15 -25.08 9.38 -12.31
C LEU A 15 -24.99 8.06 -11.53
N ARG A 16 -25.31 6.91 -12.14
CA ARG A 16 -25.16 5.61 -11.47
C ARG A 16 -23.73 5.33 -11.00
N GLN A 17 -22.73 5.69 -11.82
CA GLN A 17 -21.34 5.55 -11.42
C GLN A 17 -20.99 6.41 -10.21
N ILE A 18 -21.55 7.63 -10.13
CA ILE A 18 -21.36 8.52 -8.98
C ILE A 18 -22.01 7.88 -7.75
N ASP A 19 -23.25 7.40 -7.85
CA ASP A 19 -23.95 6.74 -6.75
C ASP A 19 -23.15 5.52 -6.20
N GLU A 20 -22.58 4.70 -7.09
CA GLU A 20 -21.75 3.56 -6.72
C GLU A 20 -20.46 3.98 -5.97
N ILE A 21 -19.82 5.06 -6.43
CA ILE A 21 -18.61 5.60 -5.79
C ILE A 21 -18.96 6.21 -4.43
N GLU A 22 -20.02 7.00 -4.35
CA GLU A 22 -20.49 7.60 -3.11
C GLU A 22 -20.81 6.52 -2.07
N LEU A 23 -21.53 5.47 -2.47
CA LEU A 23 -21.87 4.35 -1.58
C LEU A 23 -20.62 3.61 -1.09
N ARG A 24 -19.61 3.44 -1.93
CA ARG A 24 -18.32 2.85 -1.52
C ARG A 24 -17.58 3.73 -0.53
N MET A 25 -17.50 5.03 -0.81
CA MET A 25 -16.78 5.99 0.03
C MET A 25 -17.44 6.13 1.41
N VAL A 26 -18.77 6.16 1.47
CA VAL A 26 -19.52 6.20 2.73
C VAL A 26 -19.22 4.97 3.58
N LYS A 27 -19.23 3.77 2.99
CA LYS A 27 -18.89 2.53 3.72
C LYS A 27 -17.47 2.55 4.28
N GLU A 28 -16.50 3.04 3.52
CA GLU A 28 -15.11 3.15 4.00
C GLU A 28 -15.01 4.13 5.19
N LEU A 29 -15.69 5.27 5.12
CA LEU A 29 -15.74 6.25 6.21
C LEU A 29 -16.46 5.72 7.46
N GLU A 30 -17.52 4.92 7.28
CA GLU A 30 -18.23 4.27 8.39
C GLU A 30 -17.33 3.29 9.15
N LEU A 31 -16.55 2.47 8.43
CA LEU A 31 -15.57 1.57 9.02
C LEU A 31 -14.49 2.33 9.79
N GLU A 32 -13.95 3.40 9.20
CA GLU A 32 -12.95 4.25 9.86
C GLU A 32 -13.52 4.88 11.14
N ARG A 33 -14.76 5.40 11.06
CA ARG A 33 -15.47 5.97 12.21
C ARG A 33 -15.65 4.94 13.31
N GLU A 34 -16.01 3.71 12.99
CA GLU A 34 -16.18 2.64 13.98
C GLU A 34 -14.86 2.33 14.70
N ILE A 35 -13.76 2.19 13.94
CA ILE A 35 -12.43 1.94 14.51
C ILE A 35 -12.03 3.06 15.46
N LEU A 36 -12.20 4.32 15.04
CA LEU A 36 -11.85 5.49 15.86
C LEU A 36 -12.75 5.58 17.10
N SER A 37 -14.04 5.29 16.97
CA SER A 37 -14.98 5.30 18.08
C SER A 37 -14.64 4.23 19.12
N ASN A 38 -14.31 3.02 18.69
CA ASN A 38 -13.86 1.97 19.60
C ASN A 38 -12.56 2.37 20.31
N ARG A 39 -11.60 2.93 19.56
CA ARG A 39 -10.34 3.39 20.14
C ARG A 39 -10.53 4.51 21.16
N LEU A 40 -11.45 5.44 20.90
CA LEU A 40 -11.79 6.51 21.83
C LEU A 40 -12.40 5.94 23.11
N ARG A 41 -13.34 4.99 22.97
CA ARG A 41 -13.97 4.30 24.10
C ARG A 41 -12.96 3.55 24.97
N ASP A 42 -11.96 2.91 24.36
CA ASP A 42 -10.86 2.25 25.09
C ASP A 42 -10.05 3.25 25.94
N LEU A 43 -9.79 4.44 25.38
CA LEU A 43 -9.06 5.53 26.06
C LEU A 43 -9.89 6.12 27.20
N GLU A 44 -11.19 6.36 26.98
CA GLU A 44 -12.12 6.91 27.98
C GLU A 44 -12.34 5.95 29.15
N ASN A 45 -12.42 4.64 28.89
CA ASN A 45 -12.61 3.63 29.93
C ASN A 45 -11.36 3.37 30.77
N GLY A 46 -10.28 4.11 30.56
CA GLY A 46 -9.04 3.91 31.31
C GLY A 46 -8.42 2.54 31.06
N VAL A 47 -8.78 1.84 29.97
CA VAL A 47 -8.06 0.66 29.46
C VAL A 47 -6.78 1.16 28.78
N SER A 48 -5.97 1.86 29.58
CA SER A 48 -4.56 1.97 29.38
C SER A 48 -4.03 0.57 29.60
N SER A 49 -3.91 -0.23 28.54
CA SER A 49 -2.97 -1.35 28.58
C SER A 49 -1.62 -0.75 28.94
N SER A 50 -1.29 -0.83 30.22
CA SER A 50 -0.03 -0.45 30.82
C SER A 50 1.03 -1.36 30.24
N ASN A 51 1.50 -1.00 29.06
CA ASN A 51 2.81 -1.38 28.59
C ASN A 51 3.44 -0.14 27.97
N GLU A 52 4.01 0.68 28.86
CA GLU A 52 5.07 1.62 28.49
C GLU A 52 6.28 0.80 28.01
N GLU A 53 6.28 0.44 26.73
CA GLU A 53 7.51 0.14 26.02
C GLU A 53 7.61 1.04 24.79
N LYS A 54 8.37 2.12 24.98
CA LYS A 54 9.16 2.84 23.96
C LYS A 54 8.45 3.12 22.62
N GLY A 55 8.01 4.38 22.48
CA GLY A 55 8.02 5.16 21.23
C GLY A 55 8.17 4.36 19.92
N LYS A 56 7.14 3.61 19.55
CA LYS A 56 6.94 3.12 18.19
C LYS A 56 5.48 3.39 17.88
N SER A 57 5.25 4.47 17.16
CA SER A 57 4.03 4.63 16.37
C SER A 57 3.70 3.28 15.75
N ARG A 58 2.58 2.66 16.12
CA ARG A 58 1.97 1.58 15.36
C ARG A 58 1.54 2.19 14.02
N ARG A 59 2.53 2.47 13.15
CA ARG A 59 2.28 2.75 11.75
C ARG A 59 1.49 1.56 11.23
N PRO A 60 0.42 1.77 10.44
CA PRO A 60 -0.39 0.69 9.93
C PRO A 60 0.55 -0.30 9.23
N GLN A 61 0.70 -1.50 9.81
CA GLN A 61 1.53 -2.59 9.26
C GLN A 61 1.14 -2.89 7.82
N GLU A 62 -0.15 -2.68 7.50
CA GLU A 62 -0.73 -2.73 6.17
C GLU A 62 0.02 -1.84 5.17
N SER A 63 0.32 -0.59 5.53
CA SER A 63 1.05 0.33 4.65
C SER A 63 2.47 -0.15 4.34
N VAL A 64 3.10 -0.91 5.23
CA VAL A 64 4.44 -1.49 4.99
C VAL A 64 4.36 -2.71 4.09
N ARG A 65 3.33 -3.54 4.23
CA ARG A 65 3.07 -4.67 3.31
C ARG A 65 2.82 -4.19 1.89
N THR A 66 1.96 -3.18 1.71
CA THR A 66 1.70 -2.59 0.39
C THR A 66 2.99 -2.06 -0.27
N LEU A 67 3.86 -1.39 0.50
CA LEU A 67 5.16 -0.94 0.01
C LEU A 67 6.04 -2.11 -0.47
N ARG A 68 6.04 -3.25 0.24
CA ARG A 68 6.80 -4.45 -0.15
C ARG A 68 6.25 -5.08 -1.41
N GLU A 69 4.94 -5.22 -1.53
CA GLU A 69 4.28 -5.77 -2.71
C GLU A 69 4.59 -4.95 -3.96
N ILE A 70 4.51 -3.62 -3.87
CA ILE A 70 4.87 -2.69 -4.96
C ILE A 70 6.34 -2.88 -5.36
N ALA A 71 7.25 -2.98 -4.39
CA ALA A 71 8.67 -3.19 -4.64
C ALA A 71 8.93 -4.51 -5.38
N VAL A 72 8.27 -5.60 -4.96
CA VAL A 72 8.40 -6.92 -5.57
C VAL A 72 7.80 -6.94 -6.97
N ALA A 73 6.62 -6.34 -7.17
CA ALA A 73 6.00 -6.22 -8.48
C ALA A 73 6.93 -5.50 -9.48
N TYR A 74 7.58 -4.43 -9.03
CA TYR A 74 8.54 -3.70 -9.86
C TYR A 74 9.76 -4.54 -10.26
N LEU A 75 10.36 -5.25 -9.30
CA LEU A 75 11.48 -6.14 -9.58
C LEU A 75 11.07 -7.31 -10.50
N ARG A 76 9.83 -7.80 -10.35
CA ARG A 76 9.24 -8.85 -11.20
C ARG A 76 8.95 -8.39 -12.63
N GLU A 77 8.75 -7.11 -12.85
CA GLU A 77 8.51 -6.57 -14.19
C GLU A 77 9.83 -6.35 -14.93
N ARG A 78 10.84 -5.81 -14.24
CA ARG A 78 12.12 -5.42 -14.83
C ARG A 78 12.96 -6.60 -15.32
N LYS A 79 12.92 -7.76 -14.65
CA LYS A 79 13.73 -8.96 -14.95
C LYS A 79 15.25 -8.73 -15.05
N VAL A 80 15.76 -7.60 -14.56
CA VAL A 80 17.17 -7.22 -14.56
C VAL A 80 17.54 -6.66 -13.18
N PRO A 81 18.84 -6.59 -12.82
CA PRO A 81 19.25 -5.92 -11.60
C PRO A 81 18.86 -4.44 -11.61
N VAL A 82 18.20 -3.99 -10.55
CA VAL A 82 17.66 -2.64 -10.40
C VAL A 82 18.33 -1.90 -9.24
N ARG A 83 18.63 -0.62 -9.44
CA ARG A 83 19.24 0.22 -8.41
C ARG A 83 18.22 0.58 -7.32
N ALA A 84 18.68 0.67 -6.09
CA ALA A 84 17.88 1.04 -4.92
C ALA A 84 17.12 2.37 -5.12
N VAL A 85 17.77 3.35 -5.75
CA VAL A 85 17.18 4.67 -6.04
C VAL A 85 16.00 4.56 -7.01
N GLU A 86 16.07 3.66 -7.99
CA GLU A 86 14.98 3.45 -8.95
C GLU A 86 13.79 2.76 -8.28
N ILE A 87 14.07 1.75 -7.47
CA ILE A 87 13.03 1.06 -6.68
C ILE A 87 12.36 2.04 -5.73
N GLN A 88 13.14 2.89 -5.05
CA GLN A 88 12.63 3.94 -4.18
C GLN A 88 11.70 4.90 -4.92
N ARG A 89 12.16 5.46 -6.07
CA ARG A 89 11.36 6.38 -6.88
C ARG A 89 10.05 5.75 -7.36
N PHE A 90 10.08 4.47 -7.73
CA PHE A 90 8.89 3.74 -8.16
C PHE A 90 7.88 3.61 -7.02
N ILE A 91 8.34 3.18 -5.84
CA ILE A 91 7.48 3.01 -4.67
C ILE A 91 6.91 4.35 -4.20
N GLU A 92 7.73 5.40 -4.20
CA GLU A 92 7.32 6.77 -3.83
C GLU A 92 6.25 7.32 -4.78
N ARG A 93 6.41 7.07 -6.08
CA ARG A 93 5.41 7.48 -7.08
C ARG A 93 4.09 6.71 -6.91
N ALA A 94 4.15 5.43 -6.57
CA ALA A 94 2.97 4.58 -6.46
C ALA A 94 2.18 4.83 -5.17
N ASN A 95 2.85 5.09 -4.04
CA ASN A 95 2.21 5.17 -2.71
C ASN A 95 2.24 6.58 -2.09
N GLY A 96 2.94 7.54 -2.70
CA GLY A 96 3.09 8.90 -2.17
C GLY A 96 3.92 9.00 -0.88
N LYS A 97 4.53 7.90 -0.41
CA LYS A 97 5.30 7.84 0.85
C LYS A 97 6.78 7.61 0.58
N LYS A 98 7.62 8.44 1.21
CA LYS A 98 9.09 8.38 1.10
C LYS A 98 9.70 7.22 1.87
N ILE A 99 10.62 6.49 1.25
CA ILE A 99 11.45 5.50 1.95
C ILE A 99 12.77 6.15 2.37
N THR A 100 12.93 6.38 3.67
CA THR A 100 14.14 7.04 4.20
C THR A 100 15.37 6.12 4.22
N ASN A 101 15.19 4.83 4.49
CA ASN A 101 16.28 3.86 4.62
C ASN A 101 16.01 2.61 3.76
N MET A 102 16.49 2.65 2.52
CA MET A 102 16.32 1.56 1.55
C MET A 102 16.97 0.24 2.00
N SER A 103 18.13 0.28 2.66
CA SER A 103 18.81 -0.92 3.13
C SER A 103 18.01 -1.64 4.22
N ALA A 104 17.45 -0.90 5.17
CA ALA A 104 16.60 -1.46 6.21
C ALA A 104 15.28 -1.99 5.64
N PHE A 105 14.68 -1.25 4.69
CA PHE A 105 13.47 -1.69 4.00
C PHE A 105 13.69 -3.01 3.25
N MET A 106 14.76 -3.10 2.45
CA MET A 106 15.08 -4.31 1.68
C MET A 106 15.41 -5.48 2.59
N ARG A 107 16.21 -5.29 3.65
CA ARG A 107 16.50 -6.34 4.63
C ARG A 107 15.23 -6.88 5.31
N ALA A 108 14.23 -6.03 5.52
CA ALA A 108 12.94 -6.44 6.08
C ALA A 108 12.00 -7.09 5.06
N LEU A 109 12.27 -6.92 3.76
CA LEU A 109 11.50 -7.49 2.66
C LEU A 109 11.96 -8.91 2.30
N GLN A 110 13.26 -9.17 2.34
CA GLN A 110 13.85 -10.46 1.93
C GLN A 110 13.29 -11.71 2.64
N PRO A 111 12.97 -11.69 3.96
CA PRO A 111 12.42 -12.88 4.63
C PRO A 111 11.04 -13.28 4.12
N GLU A 112 10.24 -12.31 3.65
CA GLU A 112 8.90 -12.55 3.11
C GLU A 112 8.93 -12.85 1.61
N TYR A 113 9.99 -12.40 0.92
CA TYR A 113 10.18 -12.53 -0.52
C TYR A 113 11.60 -13.02 -0.83
N GLU A 114 11.84 -14.31 -0.58
CA GLU A 114 13.17 -14.96 -0.71
C GLU A 114 13.79 -14.80 -2.10
N ARG A 115 12.97 -14.62 -3.14
CA ARG A 115 13.41 -14.39 -4.52
C ARG A 115 14.02 -13.01 -4.75
N VAL A 116 13.87 -12.08 -3.82
CA VAL A 116 14.51 -10.76 -3.91
C VAL A 116 15.91 -10.83 -3.33
N GLN A 117 16.89 -10.80 -4.21
CA GLN A 117 18.29 -10.88 -3.84
C GLN A 117 19.02 -9.55 -4.00
N LYS A 118 20.04 -9.36 -3.16
CA LYS A 118 20.95 -8.22 -3.24
C LYS A 118 22.20 -8.66 -3.99
N LEU A 119 22.38 -8.14 -5.20
CA LEU A 119 23.50 -8.47 -6.06
C LEU A 119 24.75 -7.62 -5.77
N GLY A 120 24.57 -6.44 -5.16
CA GLY A 120 25.66 -5.52 -4.89
C GLY A 120 25.24 -4.29 -4.08
N ARG A 121 26.12 -3.27 -4.02
CA ARG A 121 25.85 -2.04 -3.27
C ARG A 121 24.66 -1.30 -3.87
N GLY A 122 23.50 -1.43 -3.22
CA GLY A 122 22.25 -0.80 -3.65
C GLY A 122 21.73 -1.37 -4.97
N LEU A 123 22.01 -2.63 -5.29
CA LEU A 123 21.53 -3.32 -6.48
C LEU A 123 20.74 -4.57 -6.08
N TYR A 124 19.52 -4.69 -6.59
CA TYR A 124 18.57 -5.74 -6.22
C TYR A 124 17.96 -6.39 -7.46
N ILE A 125 17.68 -7.69 -7.42
CA ILE A 125 17.08 -8.44 -8.51
C ILE A 125 16.00 -9.37 -7.96
N TYR A 126 15.00 -9.67 -8.78
CA TYR A 126 14.09 -10.78 -8.55
C TYR A 126 14.60 -12.01 -9.31
N GLU A 127 14.99 -13.05 -8.59
CA GLU A 127 15.45 -14.30 -9.18
C GLU A 127 14.29 -15.21 -9.56
N TYR A 128 14.30 -15.68 -10.81
CA TYR A 128 13.30 -16.61 -11.34
C TYR A 128 13.78 -18.06 -11.35
N GLY A 129 15.07 -18.29 -11.13
CA GLY A 129 15.67 -19.61 -10.99
C GLY A 129 16.33 -19.68 -9.61
N GLY A 130 15.90 -20.61 -8.77
CA GLY A 130 16.61 -20.89 -7.54
C GLY A 130 17.89 -21.65 -7.84
N LYS A 131 19.02 -21.13 -7.35
CA LYS A 131 20.10 -21.91 -6.75
C LYS A 131 21.08 -21.01 -6.02
#